data_AF-Q4G027-F1
#
_entry.id   AF-Q4G027-F1
#
_cell.length_a   1.000
_cell.length_b   1.000
_cell.length_c   1.000
_cell.angle_alpha   90.00
_cell.angle_beta   90.00
_cell.angle_gamma   90.00
#
_symmetry.space_group_name_H-M   'P 1'
#
loop_
_entity.id
_entity.type
_entity.pdbx_description
1 polymer ?
#
loop_
_entity_poly.entity_id
_entity_poly.type
_entity_poly.pdbx_seq_one_letter_code
_entity_poly.pdbx_strand_id
1 'polypeptide(L)'
;ENFNLMFTKVKLEQVLKGPEEALVTCRQMLRLWQALYNFSQLGGLEKDGSFEGLTVKKQNGIHLTLPDAHDADSGSRRASSIAASRLEEAMSELTITTSVLKQGPMQLWTTLEQIWLQAAELFMEQRQLKEAGFCIQEAAGLFPTSHSVLYMRGRLAEVKGSFEEAKQLYKEALTVNPDGVCIMHSLGLILSRLGHKSLAQKVLRDAVERQSTHHEAWQGLGEVLQDQGHNEAAADCFLTALELEASSPVLPFSIIAREL
;
A
#
# COMPACT_ATOMS: atom_id res chain seq x y z
N GLU A 1 -3.94 -10.34 17.87
CA GLU A 1 -2.72 -10.53 17.04
C GLU A 1 -2.36 -9.20 16.41
N ASN A 2 -1.07 -8.85 16.38
CA ASN A 2 -0.64 -7.50 15.99
C ASN A 2 -0.20 -7.49 14.52
N PHE A 3 -1.06 -6.99 13.62
CA PHE A 3 -0.73 -6.86 12.19
C PHE A 3 0.55 -6.05 11.96
N ASN A 4 0.91 -5.12 12.85
CA ASN A 4 2.17 -4.36 12.74
C ASN A 4 3.40 -5.28 12.82
N LEU A 5 3.38 -6.32 13.66
CA LEU A 5 4.45 -7.32 13.71
C LEU A 5 4.50 -8.15 12.42
N MET A 6 3.35 -8.44 11.83
CA MET A 6 3.31 -9.17 10.56
C MET A 6 3.79 -8.31 9.39
N PHE A 7 3.47 -7.02 9.33
CA PHE A 7 4.06 -6.10 8.36
C PHE A 7 5.58 -6.00 8.52
N THR A 8 6.06 -5.93 9.77
CA THR A 8 7.51 -5.96 10.07
C THR A 8 8.13 -7.28 9.57
N LYS A 9 7.46 -8.41 9.81
CA LYS A 9 7.89 -9.71 9.31
C LYS A 9 7.94 -9.74 7.77
N VAL A 10 6.90 -9.28 7.07
CA VAL A 10 6.87 -9.19 5.60
C VAL A 10 8.09 -8.42 5.08
N LYS A 11 8.37 -7.25 5.67
CA LYS A 11 9.50 -6.42 5.23
C LYS A 11 10.86 -7.06 5.53
N LEU A 12 11.01 -7.73 6.68
CA LEU A 12 12.23 -8.50 7.00
C LEU A 12 12.43 -9.68 6.04
N GLU A 13 11.36 -10.41 5.72
CA GLU A 13 11.41 -11.53 4.78
C GLU A 13 11.73 -11.06 3.37
N GLN A 14 11.15 -9.94 2.94
CA GLN A 14 11.48 -9.32 1.66
C GLN A 14 12.97 -9.03 1.54
N VAL A 15 13.58 -8.44 2.58
CA VAL A 15 15.01 -8.07 2.58
C VAL A 15 15.93 -9.29 2.72
N LEU A 16 15.60 -10.24 3.60
CA LEU A 16 16.52 -11.33 3.99
C LEU A 16 16.33 -12.62 3.20
N LYS A 17 15.11 -12.89 2.72
CA LYS A 17 14.73 -14.16 2.07
C LYS A 17 14.20 -13.97 0.65
N GLY A 18 13.70 -12.77 0.33
CA GLY A 18 13.14 -12.43 -0.97
C GLY A 18 11.61 -12.34 -0.99
N PRO A 19 11.05 -11.90 -2.13
CA PRO A 19 9.64 -11.52 -2.21
C PRO A 19 8.67 -12.71 -2.17
N GLU A 20 9.11 -13.93 -2.52
CA GLU A 20 8.28 -15.13 -2.48
C GLU A 20 7.86 -15.51 -1.06
N GLU A 21 8.80 -15.49 -0.10
CA GLU A 21 8.52 -15.75 1.31
C GLU A 21 7.62 -14.66 1.89
N ALA A 22 7.91 -13.39 1.58
CA ALA A 22 7.12 -12.26 2.04
C ALA A 22 5.65 -12.38 1.58
N LEU A 23 5.40 -12.86 0.35
CA LEU A 23 4.05 -13.14 -0.16
C LEU A 23 3.35 -14.29 0.59
N VAL A 24 4.09 -15.29 1.10
CA VAL A 24 3.51 -16.32 1.98
C VAL A 24 2.96 -15.67 3.25
N THR A 25 3.70 -14.74 3.86
CA THR A 25 3.22 -14.00 5.03
C THR A 25 2.04 -13.09 4.68
N CYS A 26 2.03 -12.41 3.52
CA CYS A 26 0.84 -11.68 3.07
C CYS A 26 -0.41 -12.58 2.94
N ARG A 27 -0.27 -13.81 2.41
CA ARG A 27 -1.39 -14.79 2.37
C ARG A 27 -1.85 -15.17 3.77
N GLN A 28 -0.94 -15.36 4.71
CA GLN A 28 -1.28 -15.64 6.11
C GLN A 28 -2.05 -14.46 6.71
N MET A 29 -1.61 -13.23 6.47
CA MET A 29 -2.29 -12.03 6.95
C MET A 29 -3.71 -11.90 6.39
N LEU A 30 -3.94 -12.21 5.10
CA LEU A 30 -5.30 -12.23 4.53
C LEU A 30 -6.20 -13.27 5.19
N ARG A 31 -5.70 -14.47 5.47
CA ARG A 31 -6.45 -15.52 6.18
C ARG A 31 -6.79 -15.11 7.61
N LEU A 32 -5.84 -14.51 8.32
CA LEU A 32 -6.06 -14.00 9.68
C LEU A 32 -7.09 -12.87 9.67
N TRP A 33 -7.00 -11.95 8.70
CA TRP A 33 -7.98 -10.90 8.51
C TRP A 33 -9.40 -11.46 8.29
N GLN A 34 -9.54 -12.47 7.42
CA GLN A 34 -10.83 -13.14 7.18
C GLN A 34 -11.37 -13.79 8.45
N ALA A 35 -10.52 -14.49 9.22
CA ALA A 35 -10.93 -15.13 10.45
C ALA A 35 -11.44 -14.09 11.48
N LEU A 36 -10.75 -12.97 11.62
CA LEU A 36 -11.15 -11.87 12.49
C LEU A 36 -12.46 -11.20 12.03
N TYR A 37 -12.64 -11.03 10.72
CA TYR A 37 -13.87 -10.50 10.15
C TYR A 37 -15.06 -11.44 10.38
N ASN A 38 -14.89 -12.74 10.13
CA ASN A 38 -15.95 -13.71 10.35
C ASN A 38 -16.33 -13.81 11.84
N PHE A 39 -15.33 -13.76 12.73
CA PHE A 39 -15.57 -13.77 14.18
C PHE A 39 -16.34 -12.52 14.65
N SER A 40 -16.02 -11.34 14.12
CA SER A 40 -16.73 -10.10 14.47
C SER A 40 -18.18 -10.08 13.97
N GLN A 41 -18.46 -10.73 12.84
CA GLN A 41 -19.83 -10.90 12.32
C GLN A 41 -20.67 -11.89 13.17
N LEU A 42 -20.07 -12.99 13.63
CA LEU A 42 -20.75 -13.98 14.49
C LEU A 42 -21.07 -13.44 15.89
N GLY A 43 -20.18 -12.64 16.49
CA GLY A 43 -20.40 -12.02 17.81
C GLY A 43 -21.52 -10.96 17.85
N GLY A 44 -21.99 -10.47 16.70
CA GLY A 44 -23.10 -9.53 16.60
C GLY A 44 -24.50 -10.16 16.71
N LEU A 45 -24.62 -11.48 16.55
CA LEU A 45 -25.92 -12.17 16.52
C LEU A 45 -26.43 -12.68 17.88
N GLU A 46 -25.61 -12.71 18.93
CA GLU A 46 -26.00 -13.33 20.22
C GLU A 46 -26.80 -12.43 21.18
N LYS A 47 -27.28 -11.26 20.74
CA LYS A 47 -27.94 -10.28 21.62
C LYS A 47 -29.44 -10.06 21.48
N ASP A 48 -30.15 -10.81 20.63
CA ASP A 48 -31.61 -10.83 20.67
C ASP A 48 -32.13 -12.25 20.89
N GLY A 49 -32.70 -12.45 22.08
CA GLY A 49 -33.32 -13.69 22.47
C GLY A 49 -34.65 -13.93 21.76
N SER A 50 -34.94 -15.22 21.63
CA SER A 50 -36.22 -15.87 21.30
C SER A 50 -36.49 -16.28 19.85
N PHE A 51 -36.74 -17.60 19.77
CA PHE A 51 -37.66 -18.31 18.89
C PHE A 51 -37.19 -18.89 17.54
N GLU A 52 -37.38 -20.21 17.50
CA GLU A 52 -37.50 -21.18 16.42
C GLU A 52 -37.36 -20.74 14.95
N GLY A 53 -36.61 -21.55 14.20
CA GLY A 53 -36.91 -21.85 12.80
C GLY A 53 -36.45 -20.81 11.79
N LEU A 54 -35.13 -20.64 11.64
CA LEU A 54 -34.56 -19.96 10.47
C LEU A 54 -33.61 -20.89 9.75
N THR A 55 -34.01 -21.23 8.52
CA THR A 55 -33.18 -21.86 7.51
C THR A 55 -31.82 -21.17 7.46
N VAL A 56 -30.75 -21.97 7.55
CA VAL A 56 -29.37 -21.53 7.37
C VAL A 56 -29.26 -20.90 5.97
N LYS A 57 -29.50 -19.59 5.88
CA LYS A 57 -29.09 -18.80 4.71
C LYS A 57 -27.58 -18.93 4.66
N LYS A 58 -27.10 -19.58 3.59
CA LYS A 58 -25.69 -19.74 3.22
C LYS A 58 -24.97 -18.41 3.47
N GLN A 59 -24.19 -18.31 4.54
CA GLN A 59 -23.44 -17.10 4.87
C GLN A 59 -22.43 -16.87 3.74
N ASN A 60 -22.56 -15.74 3.04
CA ASN A 60 -21.63 -15.32 1.99
C ASN A 60 -20.30 -14.89 2.65
N GLY A 61 -19.44 -15.86 2.95
CA GLY A 61 -18.10 -15.59 3.50
C GLY A 61 -17.22 -14.84 2.50
N ILE A 62 -16.47 -13.84 2.97
CA ILE A 62 -15.48 -13.14 2.16
C ILE A 62 -14.30 -14.08 1.92
N HIS A 63 -14.07 -14.46 0.66
CA HIS A 63 -12.91 -15.25 0.25
C HIS A 63 -11.89 -14.34 -0.45
N LEU A 64 -10.85 -13.94 0.29
CA LEU A 64 -9.69 -13.19 -0.20
C LEU A 64 -8.56 -14.16 -0.51
N THR A 65 -8.11 -14.18 -1.76
CA THR A 65 -6.95 -14.95 -2.20
C THR A 65 -6.05 -14.07 -3.04
N LEU A 66 -4.74 -14.13 -2.77
CA LEU A 66 -3.76 -13.56 -3.69
C LEU A 66 -3.79 -14.35 -5.01
N PRO A 67 -3.58 -13.71 -6.16
CA PRO A 67 -3.43 -14.40 -7.43
C PRO A 67 -2.17 -15.29 -7.41
N ASP A 68 -2.28 -16.49 -7.96
CA ASP A 68 -1.16 -17.40 -8.13
C ASP A 68 -0.50 -17.15 -9.49
N ALA A 69 0.80 -16.84 -9.50
CA ALA A 69 1.54 -16.47 -10.71
C ALA A 69 1.81 -17.65 -11.67
N HIS A 70 1.49 -18.88 -11.26
CA HIS A 70 1.77 -20.10 -12.04
C HIS A 70 0.63 -20.51 -12.99
N ASP A 71 -0.55 -19.90 -12.90
CA ASP A 71 -1.67 -20.22 -13.81
C ASP A 71 -1.67 -19.31 -15.04
N ALA A 72 -0.77 -19.62 -15.98
CA ALA A 72 -0.70 -18.93 -17.27
C ALA A 72 -1.80 -19.37 -18.26
N ASP A 73 -2.64 -20.37 -17.95
CA ASP A 73 -3.49 -20.99 -18.98
C ASP A 73 -4.84 -21.56 -18.50
N SER A 74 -5.50 -20.89 -17.55
CA SER A 74 -6.94 -21.11 -17.34
C SER A 74 -7.72 -19.84 -17.62
N GLY A 75 -8.13 -19.70 -18.89
CA GLY A 75 -9.11 -18.70 -19.27
C GLY A 75 -10.37 -18.88 -18.44
N SER A 76 -10.72 -17.89 -17.62
CA SER A 76 -12.07 -17.78 -17.11
C SER A 76 -12.50 -16.33 -16.98
N ARG A 77 -13.46 -16.01 -17.85
CA ARG A 77 -14.30 -14.83 -17.81
C ARG A 77 -15.04 -14.79 -16.47
N ARG A 78 -14.45 -14.16 -15.45
CA ARG A 78 -15.11 -13.62 -14.26
C ARG A 78 -14.14 -12.75 -13.45
N ALA A 79 -13.68 -11.66 -14.05
CA ALA A 79 -12.98 -10.59 -13.32
C ALA A 79 -13.96 -9.45 -13.02
N SER A 80 -15.09 -9.75 -12.38
CA SER A 80 -15.85 -8.74 -11.65
C SER A 80 -15.28 -8.73 -10.24
N SER A 81 -14.59 -7.65 -9.86
CA SER A 81 -14.04 -7.50 -8.51
C SER A 81 -15.13 -7.80 -7.47
N ILE A 82 -14.93 -8.87 -6.71
CA ILE A 82 -15.79 -9.28 -5.61
C ILE A 82 -15.80 -8.17 -4.54
N ALA A 83 -14.68 -7.45 -4.38
CA ALA A 83 -14.59 -6.28 -3.52
C ALA A 83 -15.43 -5.09 -4.01
N ALA A 84 -15.39 -4.75 -5.31
CA ALA A 84 -16.17 -3.63 -5.86
C ALA A 84 -17.69 -3.90 -5.84
N SER A 85 -18.11 -5.12 -6.19
CA SER A 85 -19.54 -5.50 -6.14
C SER A 85 -20.12 -5.52 -4.73
N ARG A 86 -19.28 -5.69 -3.69
CA ARG A 86 -19.71 -5.82 -2.29
C ARG A 86 -19.51 -4.55 -1.48
N LEU A 87 -18.64 -3.61 -1.92
CA LEU A 87 -18.63 -2.25 -1.41
C LEU A 87 -19.99 -1.58 -1.67
N GLU A 88 -20.56 -1.73 -2.88
CA GLU A 88 -21.90 -1.18 -3.16
C GLU A 88 -23.01 -1.83 -2.32
N GLU A 89 -22.93 -3.15 -2.05
CA GLU A 89 -23.86 -3.85 -1.15
C GLU A 89 -23.69 -3.42 0.32
N ALA A 90 -22.45 -3.25 0.81
CA ALA A 90 -22.18 -2.78 2.17
C ALA A 90 -22.57 -1.30 2.35
N MET A 91 -22.34 -0.47 1.33
CA MET A 91 -22.70 0.96 1.33
C MET A 91 -24.21 1.19 1.20
N SER A 92 -24.95 0.27 0.58
CA SER A 92 -26.41 0.33 0.54
C SER A 92 -27.07 -0.12 1.85
N GLU A 93 -26.51 -1.10 2.56
CA GLU A 93 -26.93 -1.45 3.93
C GLU A 93 -26.54 -0.40 5.00
N LEU A 94 -25.53 0.43 4.72
CA LEU A 94 -25.05 1.51 5.61
C LEU A 94 -25.97 2.74 5.71
N THR A 95 -27.11 2.75 5.03
CA THR A 95 -28.09 3.85 5.17
C THR A 95 -28.83 3.86 6.52
N ILE A 96 -28.69 2.84 7.37
CA ILE A 96 -29.44 2.75 8.64
C ILE A 96 -28.58 2.79 9.93
N THR A 97 -27.25 2.67 9.91
CA THR A 97 -26.47 2.55 11.17
C THR A 97 -25.24 3.46 11.24
N THR A 98 -25.48 4.77 11.17
CA THR A 98 -24.44 5.81 11.18
C THR A 98 -23.85 6.16 12.56
N SER A 99 -24.24 5.52 13.67
CA SER A 99 -23.91 6.04 15.02
C SER A 99 -23.14 5.13 15.99
N VAL A 100 -22.90 3.84 15.71
CA VAL A 100 -22.28 2.93 16.73
C VAL A 100 -20.97 2.25 16.29
N LEU A 101 -20.60 2.25 15.00
CA LEU A 101 -19.45 1.49 14.47
C LEU A 101 -18.10 2.25 14.42
N LYS A 102 -17.91 3.32 15.20
CA LYS A 102 -16.90 4.33 14.84
C LYS A 102 -15.42 4.06 15.18
N GLN A 103 -15.00 2.95 15.79
CA GLN A 103 -13.56 2.78 16.13
C GLN A 103 -12.91 1.39 15.88
N GLY A 104 -13.66 0.29 15.79
CA GLY A 104 -13.13 -1.05 15.47
C GLY A 104 -13.13 -1.49 13.98
N PRO A 105 -14.07 -1.07 13.12
CA PRO A 105 -14.15 -1.54 11.72
C PRO A 105 -13.17 -0.86 10.77
N MET A 106 -12.87 0.42 10.95
CA MET A 106 -12.02 1.18 10.01
C MET A 106 -10.56 0.69 10.05
N GLN A 107 -10.05 0.33 11.23
CA GLN A 107 -8.71 -0.25 11.38
C GLN A 107 -8.57 -1.60 10.66
N LEU A 108 -9.64 -2.40 10.66
CA LEU A 108 -9.67 -3.67 9.94
C LEU A 108 -9.58 -3.44 8.42
N TRP A 109 -10.38 -2.54 7.87
CA TRP A 109 -10.35 -2.23 6.43
C TRP A 109 -9.03 -1.58 5.98
N THR A 110 -8.49 -0.64 6.77
CA THR A 110 -7.18 -0.02 6.49
C THR A 110 -6.04 -1.05 6.57
N THR A 111 -6.13 -2.01 7.49
CA THR A 111 -5.20 -3.15 7.51
C THR A 111 -5.30 -3.99 6.23
N LEU A 112 -6.53 -4.25 5.75
CA LEU A 112 -6.72 -5.01 4.51
C LEU A 112 -6.14 -4.28 3.29
N GLU A 113 -6.38 -2.98 3.19
CA GLU A 113 -5.75 -2.11 2.18
C GLU A 113 -4.23 -2.25 2.22
N GLN A 114 -3.62 -2.11 3.39
CA GLN A 114 -2.18 -2.23 3.56
C GLN A 114 -1.66 -3.61 3.15
N ILE A 115 -2.36 -4.70 3.49
CA ILE A 115 -1.97 -6.06 3.06
C ILE A 115 -1.96 -6.15 1.52
N TRP A 116 -3.00 -5.65 0.85
CA TRP A 116 -3.06 -5.64 -0.61
C TRP A 116 -1.95 -4.81 -1.24
N LEU A 117 -1.66 -3.63 -0.70
CA LEU A 117 -0.60 -2.77 -1.22
C LEU A 117 0.79 -3.37 -0.99
N GLN A 118 1.03 -4.04 0.14
CA GLN A 118 2.27 -4.77 0.38
C GLN A 118 2.44 -5.94 -0.60
N ALA A 119 1.38 -6.72 -0.85
CA ALA A 119 1.42 -7.77 -1.86
C ALA A 119 1.70 -7.20 -3.26
N ALA A 120 1.09 -6.07 -3.61
CA ALA A 120 1.32 -5.41 -4.89
C ALA A 120 2.79 -4.99 -5.08
N GLU A 121 3.41 -4.44 -4.03
CA GLU A 121 4.84 -4.09 -4.03
C GLU A 121 5.71 -5.31 -4.34
N LEU A 122 5.49 -6.41 -3.63
CA LEU A 122 6.23 -7.66 -3.82
C LEU A 122 6.04 -8.26 -5.22
N PHE A 123 4.84 -8.15 -5.80
CA PHE A 123 4.57 -8.59 -7.16
C PHE A 123 5.27 -7.71 -8.21
N MET A 124 5.37 -6.40 -8.00
CA MET A 124 6.13 -5.51 -8.90
C MET A 124 7.63 -5.83 -8.90
N GLU A 125 8.20 -6.20 -7.75
CA GLU A 125 9.59 -6.66 -7.64
C GLU A 125 9.83 -7.93 -8.44
N GLN A 126 8.88 -8.86 -8.43
CA GLN A 126 8.90 -10.09 -9.24
C GLN A 126 8.54 -9.87 -10.71
N ARG A 127 8.31 -8.63 -11.16
CA ARG A 127 7.85 -8.28 -12.52
C ARG A 127 6.48 -8.90 -12.89
N GLN A 128 5.72 -9.32 -11.90
CA GLN A 128 4.36 -9.86 -12.02
C GLN A 128 3.34 -8.71 -12.02
N LEU A 129 3.32 -7.95 -13.13
CA LEU A 129 2.58 -6.68 -13.22
C LEU A 129 1.06 -6.86 -13.24
N LYS A 130 0.56 -8.05 -13.64
CA LYS A 130 -0.88 -8.34 -13.67
C LYS A 130 -1.38 -8.55 -12.25
N GLU A 131 -0.65 -9.31 -11.47
CA GLU A 131 -0.90 -9.65 -10.07
C GLU A 131 -0.78 -8.41 -9.18
N ALA A 132 0.23 -7.58 -9.41
CA ALA A 132 0.35 -6.28 -8.76
C ALA A 132 -0.85 -5.38 -9.06
N GLY A 133 -1.27 -5.32 -10.34
CA GLY A 133 -2.45 -4.57 -10.75
C GLY A 133 -3.74 -5.05 -10.09
N PHE A 134 -3.92 -6.37 -9.95
CA PHE A 134 -5.04 -6.96 -9.23
C PHE A 134 -5.05 -6.53 -7.76
N CYS A 135 -3.92 -6.64 -7.06
CA CYS A 135 -3.82 -6.26 -5.65
C CYS A 135 -4.10 -4.76 -5.44
N ILE A 136 -3.59 -3.89 -6.33
CA ILE A 136 -3.87 -2.46 -6.28
C ILE A 136 -5.36 -2.18 -6.54
N GLN A 137 -5.99 -2.91 -7.45
CA GLN A 137 -7.43 -2.76 -7.73
C GLN A 137 -8.28 -3.16 -6.52
N GLU A 138 -7.93 -4.24 -5.83
CA GLU A 138 -8.63 -4.66 -4.61
C GLU A 138 -8.45 -3.63 -3.49
N ALA A 139 -7.25 -3.06 -3.31
CA ALA A 139 -7.03 -1.95 -2.37
C ALA A 139 -7.83 -0.70 -2.76
N ALA A 140 -7.88 -0.35 -4.04
CA ALA A 140 -8.66 0.76 -4.56
C ALA A 140 -10.17 0.56 -4.40
N GLY A 141 -10.64 -0.69 -4.42
CA GLY A 141 -12.03 -1.03 -4.10
C GLY A 141 -12.41 -0.70 -2.66
N LEU A 142 -11.45 -0.67 -1.73
CA LEU A 142 -11.67 -0.27 -0.34
C LEU A 142 -11.55 1.25 -0.17
N PHE A 143 -10.45 1.84 -0.66
CA PHE A 143 -10.15 3.26 -0.51
C PHE A 143 -9.62 3.85 -1.84
N PRO A 144 -10.51 4.24 -2.77
CA PRO A 144 -10.11 4.64 -4.12
C PRO A 144 -9.29 5.93 -4.15
N THR A 145 -9.45 6.79 -3.15
CA THR A 145 -8.78 8.10 -3.02
C THR A 145 -7.67 8.10 -1.96
N SER A 146 -7.29 6.93 -1.43
CA SER A 146 -6.16 6.82 -0.50
C SER A 146 -4.86 7.24 -1.19
N HIS A 147 -4.04 8.04 -0.51
CA HIS A 147 -2.72 8.44 -1.04
C HIS A 147 -1.84 7.21 -1.31
N SER A 148 -1.98 6.14 -0.51
CA SER A 148 -1.22 4.89 -0.65
C SER A 148 -1.61 4.14 -1.91
N VAL A 149 -2.90 4.07 -2.23
CA VAL A 149 -3.41 3.47 -3.47
C VAL A 149 -2.95 4.27 -4.69
N LEU A 150 -3.12 5.60 -4.66
CA LEU A 150 -2.68 6.48 -5.75
C LEU A 150 -1.17 6.37 -5.99
N TYR A 151 -0.39 6.34 -4.92
CA TYR A 151 1.06 6.11 -4.99
C TYR A 151 1.40 4.76 -5.63
N MET A 152 0.76 3.67 -5.21
CA MET A 152 1.03 2.34 -5.76
C MET A 152 0.59 2.20 -7.22
N ARG A 153 -0.50 2.87 -7.63
CA ARG A 153 -0.87 3.00 -9.05
C ARG A 153 0.22 3.74 -9.83
N GLY A 154 0.75 4.84 -9.27
CA GLY A 154 1.84 5.61 -9.87
C GLY A 154 3.09 4.77 -10.07
N ARG A 155 3.48 3.98 -9.06
CA ARG A 155 4.60 3.03 -9.14
C ARG A 155 4.39 1.96 -10.21
N LEU A 156 3.18 1.41 -10.30
CA LEU A 156 2.87 0.43 -11.34
C LEU A 156 2.95 1.05 -12.74
N ALA A 157 2.48 2.28 -12.91
CA ALA A 157 2.59 3.03 -14.16
C ALA A 157 4.07 3.31 -14.52
N GLU A 158 4.89 3.67 -13.54
CA GLU A 158 6.33 3.86 -13.70
C GLU A 158 7.04 2.56 -14.15
N VAL A 159 6.75 1.43 -13.52
CA VAL A 159 7.32 0.12 -13.90
C VAL A 159 6.89 -0.30 -15.31
N LYS A 160 5.70 0.12 -15.75
CA LYS A 160 5.21 -0.07 -17.13
C LYS A 160 5.82 0.92 -18.14
N GLY A 161 6.53 1.95 -17.69
CA GLY A 161 7.12 3.00 -18.53
C GLY A 161 6.19 4.19 -18.83
N SER A 162 5.00 4.24 -18.25
CA SER A 162 4.04 5.33 -18.42
C SER A 162 4.37 6.53 -17.51
N PHE A 163 5.48 7.23 -17.76
CA PHE A 163 6.00 8.25 -16.85
C PHE A 163 5.09 9.47 -16.65
N GLU A 164 4.34 9.92 -17.67
CA GLU A 164 3.40 11.03 -17.50
C GLU A 164 2.17 10.64 -16.66
N GLU A 165 1.71 9.40 -16.79
CA GLU A 165 0.64 8.85 -15.94
C GLU A 165 1.12 8.75 -14.48
N ALA A 166 2.34 8.23 -14.26
CA ALA A 166 2.94 8.15 -12.94
C ALA A 166 3.08 9.53 -12.28
N LYS A 167 3.53 10.54 -13.04
CA LYS A 167 3.61 11.93 -12.57
C LYS A 167 2.26 12.48 -12.13
N GLN A 168 1.20 12.23 -12.89
CA GLN A 168 -0.14 12.69 -12.54
C GLN A 168 -0.66 11.99 -11.28
N LEU A 169 -0.48 10.67 -11.17
CA LEU A 169 -0.89 9.89 -10.01
C LEU A 169 -0.13 10.29 -8.74
N TYR A 170 1.18 10.56 -8.83
CA TYR A 170 1.96 11.05 -7.69
C TYR A 170 1.54 12.46 -7.27
N LYS A 171 1.20 13.34 -8.21
CA LYS A 171 0.63 14.66 -7.87
C LYS A 171 -0.69 14.51 -7.14
N GLU A 172 -1.60 13.66 -7.63
CA GLU A 172 -2.87 13.37 -6.96
C GLU A 172 -2.64 12.80 -5.56
N ALA A 173 -1.71 11.86 -5.41
CA ALA A 173 -1.34 11.31 -4.10
C ALA A 173 -0.82 12.39 -3.13
N LEU A 174 -0.03 13.36 -3.62
CA LEU A 174 0.40 14.52 -2.82
C LEU A 174 -0.72 15.52 -2.52
N THR A 175 -1.76 15.63 -3.35
CA THR A 175 -2.93 16.45 -2.98
C THR A 175 -3.68 15.87 -1.79
N VAL A 176 -3.66 14.53 -1.64
CA VAL A 176 -4.28 13.82 -0.51
C VAL A 176 -3.35 13.80 0.71
N ASN A 177 -2.05 13.58 0.51
CA ASN A 177 -1.04 13.60 1.56
C ASN A 177 0.14 14.53 1.17
N PRO A 178 0.06 15.82 1.52
CA PRO A 178 1.09 16.82 1.18
C PRO A 178 2.45 16.58 1.83
N ASP A 179 2.51 15.73 2.86
CA ASP A 179 3.73 15.42 3.62
C ASP A 179 4.31 14.04 3.28
N GLY A 180 3.78 13.37 2.25
CA GLY A 180 4.24 12.06 1.81
C GLY A 180 5.62 12.10 1.15
N VAL A 181 6.70 12.03 1.95
CA VAL A 181 8.09 12.12 1.48
C VAL A 181 8.44 11.05 0.44
N CYS A 182 7.97 9.81 0.60
CA CYS A 182 8.17 8.76 -0.40
C CYS A 182 7.53 9.12 -1.75
N ILE A 183 6.38 9.79 -1.73
CA ILE A 183 5.66 10.24 -2.93
C ILE A 183 6.42 11.41 -3.60
N MET A 184 6.94 12.35 -2.79
CA MET A 184 7.78 13.45 -3.28
C MET A 184 9.07 12.93 -3.92
N HIS A 185 9.72 11.95 -3.29
CA HIS A 185 10.88 11.26 -3.84
C HIS A 185 10.57 10.67 -5.22
N SER A 186 9.55 9.82 -5.34
CA SER A 186 9.16 9.22 -6.62
C SER A 186 8.75 10.27 -7.66
N LEU A 187 8.02 11.32 -7.28
CA LEU A 187 7.69 12.43 -8.18
C LEU A 187 8.94 13.15 -8.67
N GLY A 188 9.92 13.40 -7.79
CA GLY A 188 11.20 14.02 -8.11
C GLY A 188 11.96 13.22 -9.17
N LEU A 189 12.09 11.91 -8.99
CA LEU A 189 12.75 11.03 -9.97
C LEU A 189 12.04 11.03 -11.32
N ILE A 190 10.70 10.94 -11.33
CA ILE A 190 9.91 11.00 -12.56
C ILE A 190 10.06 12.34 -13.27
N LEU A 191 10.04 13.46 -12.52
CA LEU A 191 10.27 14.78 -13.09
C LEU A 191 11.66 14.89 -13.72
N SER A 192 12.69 14.33 -13.09
CA SER A 192 14.04 14.30 -13.65
C SER A 192 14.08 13.51 -14.96
N ARG A 193 13.48 12.32 -14.99
CA ARG A 193 13.40 11.46 -16.18
C ARG A 193 12.63 12.11 -17.32
N LEU A 194 11.64 12.94 -17.03
CA LEU A 194 10.91 13.75 -18.01
C LEU A 194 11.65 15.03 -18.43
N GLY A 195 12.87 15.28 -17.93
CA GLY A 195 13.70 16.43 -18.26
C GLY A 195 13.41 17.69 -17.44
N HIS A 196 12.46 17.65 -16.51
CA HIS A 196 12.11 18.77 -15.63
C HIS A 196 13.03 18.86 -14.40
N LYS A 197 14.35 18.91 -14.63
CA LYS A 197 15.38 18.81 -13.57
C LYS A 197 15.26 19.87 -12.46
N SER A 198 14.87 21.11 -12.80
CA SER A 198 14.70 22.18 -11.82
C SER A 198 13.50 21.94 -10.88
N LEU A 199 12.39 21.44 -11.42
CA LEU A 199 11.22 21.05 -10.62
C LEU A 199 11.52 19.82 -9.77
N ALA A 200 12.21 18.83 -10.35
CA ALA A 200 12.66 17.64 -9.62
C ALA A 200 13.49 18.02 -8.38
N GLN A 201 14.49 18.88 -8.56
CA GLN A 201 15.32 19.37 -7.47
C GLN A 201 14.51 20.06 -6.39
N LYS A 202 13.55 20.93 -6.76
CA LYS A 202 12.69 21.60 -5.79
C LYS A 202 11.87 20.60 -4.98
N VAL A 203 11.20 19.66 -5.64
CA VAL A 203 10.39 18.64 -4.96
C VAL A 203 11.25 17.78 -4.03
N LEU A 204 12.47 17.41 -4.42
CA LEU A 204 13.37 16.60 -3.60
C LEU A 204 13.96 17.41 -2.43
N ARG A 205 14.24 18.70 -2.61
CA ARG A 205 14.59 19.61 -1.49
C ARG A 205 13.46 19.70 -0.48
N ASP A 206 12.24 19.92 -0.95
CA ASP A 206 11.05 19.96 -0.10
C ASP A 206 10.83 18.62 0.64
N ALA A 207 11.30 17.49 0.08
CA ALA A 207 11.20 16.16 0.67
C ALA A 207 12.22 15.96 1.82
N VAL A 208 13.49 16.35 1.62
CA VAL A 208 14.53 16.28 2.66
C VAL A 208 14.30 17.30 3.78
N GLU A 209 13.67 18.44 3.49
CA GLU A 209 13.26 19.41 4.52
C GLU A 209 12.15 18.85 5.42
N ARG A 210 11.21 18.09 4.86
CA ARG A 210 10.14 17.43 5.63
C ARG A 210 10.64 16.27 6.46
N GLN A 211 11.53 15.45 5.90
CA GLN A 211 12.13 14.33 6.59
C GLN A 211 13.62 14.23 6.25
N SER A 212 14.43 14.87 7.08
CA SER A 212 15.88 14.88 6.92
C SER A 212 16.53 13.51 7.07
N THR A 213 15.83 12.53 7.65
CA THR A 213 16.31 11.15 7.82
C THR A 213 15.99 10.22 6.67
N HIS A 214 15.29 10.69 5.62
CA HIS A 214 14.91 9.85 4.48
C HIS A 214 16.06 9.73 3.47
N HIS A 215 16.87 8.67 3.57
CA HIS A 215 18.05 8.49 2.73
C HIS A 215 17.75 8.48 1.22
N GLU A 216 16.65 7.84 0.77
CA GLU A 216 16.32 7.81 -0.67
C GLU A 216 16.04 9.22 -1.24
N ALA A 217 15.46 10.13 -0.44
CA ALA A 217 15.21 11.50 -0.87
C ALA A 217 16.52 12.28 -1.07
N TRP A 218 17.51 12.05 -0.19
CA TRP A 218 18.87 12.58 -0.36
C TRP A 218 19.58 12.00 -1.57
N GLN A 219 19.45 10.69 -1.80
CA GLN A 219 19.98 10.04 -2.99
C GLN A 219 19.37 10.63 -4.26
N GLY A 220 18.04 10.72 -4.34
CA GLY A 220 17.35 11.32 -5.48
C GLY A 220 17.75 12.77 -5.71
N LEU A 221 17.94 13.56 -4.64
CA LEU A 221 18.46 14.94 -4.76
C LEU A 221 19.87 14.95 -5.34
N GLY A 222 20.75 14.05 -4.89
CA GLY A 222 22.10 13.88 -5.41
C GLY A 222 22.11 13.52 -6.90
N GLU A 223 21.27 12.57 -7.33
CA GLU A 223 21.12 12.17 -8.73
C GLU A 223 20.71 13.37 -9.61
N VAL A 224 19.72 14.15 -9.17
CA VAL A 224 19.27 15.34 -9.90
C VAL A 224 20.34 16.43 -9.95
N LEU A 225 21.09 16.64 -8.86
CA LEU A 225 22.18 17.62 -8.81
C LEU A 225 23.34 17.22 -9.73
N GLN A 226 23.69 15.95 -9.75
CA GLN A 226 24.71 15.39 -10.64
C GLN A 226 24.29 15.57 -12.11
N ASP A 227 23.04 15.27 -12.43
CA ASP A 227 22.45 15.47 -13.76
C ASP A 227 22.45 16.94 -14.22
N GLN A 228 22.54 17.89 -13.28
CA GLN A 228 22.65 19.32 -13.55
C GLN A 228 24.12 19.80 -13.57
N GLY A 229 25.10 18.94 -13.27
CA GLY A 229 26.52 19.28 -13.22
C GLY A 229 27.03 19.81 -11.87
N HIS A 230 26.19 19.83 -10.83
CA HIS A 230 26.55 20.27 -9.48
C HIS A 230 27.19 19.13 -8.68
N ASN A 231 28.37 18.66 -9.13
CA ASN A 231 29.00 17.43 -8.61
C ASN A 231 29.37 17.49 -7.12
N GLU A 232 29.83 18.64 -6.61
CA GLU A 232 30.19 18.79 -5.19
C GLU A 232 28.96 18.65 -4.29
N ALA A 233 27.89 19.40 -4.59
CA ALA A 233 26.64 19.31 -3.84
C ALA A 233 25.98 17.92 -3.97
N ALA A 234 26.14 17.25 -5.10
CA ALA A 234 25.68 15.88 -5.28
C ALA A 234 26.44 14.90 -4.37
N ALA A 235 27.77 15.04 -4.26
CA ALA A 235 28.59 14.21 -3.38
C ALA A 235 28.18 14.36 -1.91
N ASP A 236 27.93 15.58 -1.45
CA ASP A 236 27.44 15.84 -0.09
C ASP A 236 26.08 15.15 0.16
N CYS A 237 25.17 15.18 -0.82
CA CYS A 237 23.88 14.50 -0.73
C CYS A 237 24.05 12.97 -0.66
N PHE A 238 24.95 12.40 -1.46
CA PHE A 238 25.20 10.96 -1.43
C PHE A 238 25.88 10.50 -0.13
N LEU A 239 26.81 11.28 0.41
CA LEU A 239 27.42 10.99 1.72
C LEU A 239 26.36 10.99 2.82
N THR A 240 25.49 12.01 2.83
CA THR A 240 24.37 12.10 3.78
C THR A 240 23.42 10.90 3.63
N ALA A 241 23.10 10.50 2.39
CA ALA A 241 22.25 9.34 2.12
C ALA A 241 22.86 8.05 2.68
N LEU A 242 24.16 7.82 2.49
CA LEU A 242 24.87 6.63 2.99
C LEU A 242 24.90 6.57 4.52
N GLU A 243 25.15 7.70 5.18
CA GLU A 243 25.14 7.78 6.65
C GLU A 243 23.75 7.45 7.22
N LEU A 244 22.70 7.95 6.58
CA LEU A 244 21.32 7.70 6.97
C LEU A 244 20.89 6.25 6.68
N GLU A 245 21.26 5.70 5.52
CA GLU A 245 20.97 4.31 5.16
C GLU A 245 21.57 3.32 6.16
N ALA A 246 22.81 3.55 6.61
CA ALA A 246 23.50 2.70 7.57
C ALA A 246 22.77 2.58 8.92
N SER A 247 21.92 3.55 9.26
CA SER A 247 21.10 3.57 10.48
C SER A 247 19.60 3.43 10.22
N SER A 248 19.21 3.20 8.96
CA SER A 248 17.82 3.13 8.53
C SER A 248 17.17 1.83 9.00
N PRO A 249 16.07 1.87 9.75
CA PRO A 249 15.36 0.66 10.14
C PRO A 249 14.55 0.10 8.96
N VAL A 250 14.31 -1.20 8.97
CA VAL A 250 13.51 -1.90 7.94
C VAL A 250 12.11 -1.31 7.80
N LEU A 251 11.51 -0.86 8.91
CA LEU A 251 10.32 0.00 8.94
C LEU A 251 10.57 1.17 9.90
N PRO A 252 9.97 2.34 9.69
CA PRO A 252 10.12 3.48 10.59
C PRO A 252 9.74 3.12 12.04
N PHE A 253 10.55 3.58 13.01
CA PHE A 253 10.26 3.36 14.44
C PHE A 253 8.92 3.96 14.91
N SER A 254 8.35 4.88 14.13
CA SER A 254 7.02 5.46 14.38
C SER A 254 5.87 4.44 14.29
N ILE A 255 6.10 3.25 13.74
CA ILE A 255 5.07 2.19 13.68
C ILE A 255 4.76 1.57 15.05
N ILE A 256 5.66 1.74 16.03
CA ILE A 256 5.43 1.30 17.41
C ILE A 256 4.68 2.43 18.11
N ALA A 257 3.43 2.15 18.53
CA ALA A 257 2.63 3.10 19.29
C ALA A 257 3.37 3.49 20.58
N ARG A 258 3.53 4.79 20.80
CA ARG A 258 4.07 5.32 22.06
C ARG A 258 2.91 5.37 23.06
N GLU A 259 2.72 4.29 23.80
CA GLU A 259 1.78 4.26 24.93
C GLU A 259 2.49 4.82 26.17
N LEU A 260 1.84 5.76 26.87
CA LEU A 260 2.30 6.35 28.14
C LEU A 260 1.71 5.61 29.33
#